data_AF-A0A502ETQ3-F1
#
_entry.id   AF-A0A502ETQ3-F1
#
_cell.length_a   1.000
_cell.length_b   1.000
_cell.length_c   1.000
_cell.angle_alpha   90.00
_cell.angle_beta   90.00
_cell.angle_gamma   90.00
#
_symmetry.space_group_name_H-M   'P 1'
#
loop_
_entity.id
_entity.type
_entity.pdbx_description
1 polymer ?
#
loop_
_entity_poly.entity_id
_entity_poly.type
_entity_poly.pdbx_seq_one_letter_code
_entity_poly.pdbx_strand_id
1 'polypeptide(L)'
;MKTLTVKINERTKIGKAFIVMFDSFKGFEEIEIVETDAYGQVNEEQSVYSPEFIEKVKKAEENIKNGETTTLDPKDIWGSLGLK
;
A
#
# COMPACT_ATOMS: atom_id res chain seq x y z
N MET A 1 7.64 -21.16 7.80
CA MET A 1 6.91 -20.90 6.53
C MET A 1 7.77 -21.30 5.35
N LYS A 2 7.17 -21.76 4.26
CA LYS A 2 7.83 -22.05 2.98
C LYS A 2 7.04 -21.34 1.88
N THR A 3 7.73 -20.75 0.91
CA THR A 3 7.09 -19.94 -0.14
C THR A 3 7.07 -20.70 -1.45
N LEU A 4 5.91 -20.71 -2.12
CA LEU A 4 5.72 -21.25 -3.46
C LEU A 4 5.15 -20.15 -4.35
N THR A 5 5.84 -19.86 -5.45
CA THR A 5 5.37 -18.88 -6.45
C THR A 5 4.81 -19.61 -7.66
N VAL A 6 3.57 -19.32 -8.03
CA VAL A 6 2.89 -19.93 -9.18
C VAL A 6 2.46 -18.83 -10.15
N LYS A 7 2.83 -18.94 -11.42
CA LYS A 7 2.34 -18.06 -12.48
C LYS A 7 1.14 -18.70 -13.17
N ILE A 8 -0.02 -18.03 -13.09
CA ILE A 8 -1.29 -18.57 -13.57
C ILE A 8 -1.86 -17.63 -14.63
N ASN A 9 -2.37 -18.19 -15.73
CA ASN A 9 -3.13 -17.41 -16.72
C ASN A 9 -4.63 -17.52 -16.43
N GLU A 10 -5.19 -16.47 -15.83
CA GLU A 10 -6.62 -16.35 -15.46
C GLU A 10 -7.61 -16.47 -16.64
N ARG A 11 -7.15 -16.32 -17.88
CA ARG A 11 -8.01 -16.42 -19.07
C ARG A 11 -8.28 -17.87 -19.46
N THR A 12 -7.51 -18.82 -18.92
CA THR A 12 -7.64 -20.25 -19.22
C THR A 12 -8.61 -20.94 -18.25
N LYS A 13 -9.27 -22.03 -18.69
CA LYS A 13 -10.17 -22.82 -17.83
C LYS A 13 -9.45 -23.33 -16.56
N ILE A 14 -8.22 -23.79 -16.73
CA ILE A 14 -7.38 -24.29 -15.65
C ILE A 14 -7.00 -23.14 -14.70
N GLY A 15 -6.58 -21.99 -15.23
CA GLY A 15 -6.22 -20.85 -14.40
C GLY A 15 -7.39 -20.34 -13.54
N LYS A 16 -8.60 -20.28 -14.10
CA LYS A 16 -9.81 -19.96 -13.33
C LYS A 16 -10.09 -20.98 -12.23
N ALA A 17 -9.95 -22.27 -12.52
CA ALA A 17 -10.13 -23.33 -11.53
C ALA A 17 -9.12 -23.24 -10.39
N PHE A 18 -7.85 -22.92 -10.70
CA PHE A 18 -6.82 -22.72 -9.68
C PHE A 18 -7.09 -21.49 -8.80
N ILE A 19 -7.57 -20.37 -9.35
CA ILE A 19 -7.94 -19.17 -8.55
C ILE A 19 -9.05 -19.51 -7.55
N VAL A 20 -10.12 -20.17 -8.02
CA VAL A 20 -11.25 -20.58 -7.15
C VAL A 20 -10.79 -21.56 -6.05
N MET A 21 -9.84 -22.45 -6.38
CA MET A 21 -9.25 -23.34 -5.39
C MET A 21 -8.46 -22.57 -4.33
N PHE A 22 -7.62 -21.61 -4.72
CA PHE A 22 -6.88 -20.75 -3.77
C PHE A 22 -7.82 -19.90 -2.91
N ASP A 23 -8.89 -19.35 -3.48
CA ASP A 23 -9.91 -18.61 -2.74
C ASP A 23 -10.49 -19.42 -1.57
N SER A 24 -10.61 -20.74 -1.72
CA SER A 24 -11.11 -21.64 -0.66
C SER A 24 -10.16 -21.75 0.54
N PHE A 25 -8.90 -21.35 0.38
CA PHE A 25 -7.89 -21.33 1.45
C PHE A 25 -7.74 -19.94 2.08
N LYS A 26 -8.50 -18.93 1.64
CA LYS A 26 -8.54 -17.62 2.30
C LYS A 26 -9.12 -17.77 3.72
N GLY A 27 -8.38 -17.31 4.73
CA GLY A 27 -8.82 -17.32 6.13
C GLY A 27 -8.23 -18.43 7.01
N PHE A 28 -7.38 -19.30 6.47
CA PHE A 28 -6.57 -20.22 7.28
C PHE A 28 -5.29 -19.53 7.74
N GLU A 29 -4.95 -19.64 9.03
CA GLU A 29 -3.73 -19.03 9.59
C GLU A 29 -2.44 -19.70 9.08
N GLU A 30 -2.56 -20.93 8.58
CA GLU A 30 -1.45 -21.74 8.07
C GLU A 30 -1.05 -21.42 6.63
N ILE A 31 -1.90 -20.70 5.88
CA ILE A 31 -1.72 -20.43 4.44
C ILE A 31 -1.83 -18.93 4.18
N GLU A 32 -0.74 -18.34 3.70
CA GLU A 32 -0.69 -16.96 3.23
C GLU A 32 -0.82 -16.93 1.70
N ILE A 33 -1.86 -16.28 1.19
CA ILE A 33 -2.10 -16.10 -0.25
C ILE A 33 -1.74 -14.66 -0.61
N VAL A 34 -0.75 -14.51 -1.48
CA VAL A 34 -0.23 -13.22 -1.93
C VAL A 34 -0.63 -13.03 -3.40
N GLU A 35 -1.59 -12.14 -3.65
CA GLU A 35 -2.01 -11.78 -5.01
C GLU A 35 -1.19 -10.57 -5.50
N THR A 36 -0.63 -10.67 -6.71
CA THR A 36 0.09 -9.57 -7.36
C THR A 36 -0.69 -9.05 -8.57
N ASP A 37 -0.72 -7.74 -8.77
CA ASP A 37 -1.33 -7.12 -9.93
C ASP A 37 -0.53 -7.33 -11.24
N ALA A 38 -1.01 -6.74 -12.34
CA ALA A 38 -0.39 -6.83 -13.67
C ALA A 38 1.04 -6.26 -13.75
N TYR A 39 1.50 -5.54 -12.72
CA TYR A 39 2.83 -4.97 -12.58
C TYR A 39 3.68 -5.73 -11.55
N GLY A 40 3.17 -6.83 -10.99
CA GLY A 40 3.85 -7.63 -9.98
C GLY A 40 3.80 -7.02 -8.58
N GLN A 41 2.92 -6.03 -8.36
CA GLN A 41 2.75 -5.40 -7.05
C GLN A 41 1.80 -6.25 -6.21
N VAL A 42 2.25 -6.64 -5.02
CA VAL A 42 1.41 -7.33 -4.04
C VAL A 42 0.27 -6.40 -3.67
N ASN A 43 -0.97 -6.90 -3.68
CA ASN A 43 -2.17 -6.17 -3.22
C ASN A 43 -2.00 -5.78 -1.73
N GLU A 44 -1.26 -4.71 -1.46
CA GLU A 44 -1.44 -3.89 -0.27
C GLU A 44 -2.78 -3.18 -0.44
N GLU A 45 -3.63 -3.26 0.59
CA GLU A 45 -5.01 -2.76 0.64
C GLU A 45 -5.23 -1.53 -0.23
N GLN A 46 -6.29 -1.53 -1.07
CA GLN A 46 -6.69 -0.33 -1.82
C GLN A 46 -6.74 0.86 -0.84
N SER A 47 -5.77 1.76 -0.97
CA SER A 47 -5.71 2.93 -0.13
C SER A 47 -7.02 3.70 -0.30
N VAL A 48 -7.71 3.94 0.81
CA VAL A 48 -8.88 4.85 0.87
C VAL A 48 -8.51 6.29 0.48
N TYR A 49 -7.23 6.60 0.33
CA TYR A 49 -6.72 7.90 -0.03
C TYR A 49 -6.38 8.00 -1.51
N SER A 50 -6.62 9.17 -2.08
CA SER A 50 -6.29 9.43 -3.48
C SER A 50 -4.78 9.35 -3.73
N PRO A 51 -4.35 9.02 -4.96
CA PRO A 51 -2.93 9.01 -5.30
C PRO A 51 -2.21 10.32 -4.97
N GLU A 52 -2.86 11.47 -5.17
CA GLU A 52 -2.27 12.77 -4.83
C GLU A 52 -2.06 12.94 -3.33
N PHE A 53 -2.95 12.40 -2.50
CA PHE A 53 -2.78 12.40 -1.06
C PHE A 53 -1.57 11.55 -0.65
N ILE A 54 -1.44 10.35 -1.21
CA ILE A 54 -0.32 9.44 -0.93
C ILE A 54 1.01 10.11 -1.33
N GLU A 55 1.06 10.73 -2.51
CA GLU A 55 2.24 11.44 -2.99
C GLU A 55 2.61 12.60 -2.06
N LYS A 56 1.61 13.38 -1.61
CA LYS A 56 1.81 14.48 -0.67
C LYS A 56 2.37 14.00 0.68
N VAL A 57 1.87 12.87 1.20
CA VAL A 57 2.37 12.28 2.45
C VAL A 57 3.81 11.80 2.29
N LYS A 58 4.13 11.07 1.21
CA LYS A 58 5.50 10.60 0.94
C LYS A 58 6.49 11.77 0.83
N LYS A 59 6.10 12.84 0.13
CA LYS A 59 6.89 14.07 0.05
C LYS A 59 7.10 14.71 1.42
N ALA A 60 6.07 14.75 2.27
CA ALA A 60 6.21 15.27 3.62
C ALA A 60 7.18 14.44 4.47
N GLU A 61 7.15 13.11 4.35
CA GLU A 61 8.11 12.22 5.02
C GLU A 61 9.55 12.47 4.59
N GLU A 62 9.79 12.66 3.30
CA GLU A 62 11.12 13.01 2.76
C GLU A 62 11.60 14.36 3.30
N ASN A 63 10.75 15.38 3.26
CA ASN A 63 11.06 16.70 3.81
C ASN A 63 11.45 16.63 5.29
N ILE A 64 10.75 15.84 6.09
CA ILE A 64 11.07 15.63 7.50
C ILE A 64 12.46 15.00 7.66
N LYS A 65 12.78 13.97 6.88
CA LYS A 65 14.11 13.32 6.90
C LYS A 65 15.22 14.29 6.50
N ASN A 66 14.94 15.21 5.58
CA ASN A 66 15.89 16.21 5.10
C ASN A 66 15.96 17.46 5.99
N GLY A 67 15.13 17.55 7.04
CA GLY A 67 15.06 18.72 7.91
C GLY A 67 14.35 19.93 7.30
N GLU A 68 13.68 19.77 6.16
CA GLU A 68 12.86 20.79 5.47
C GLU A 68 11.52 20.96 6.19
N THR A 69 11.58 21.38 7.45
CA THR A 69 10.42 21.51 8.35
C THR A 69 10.32 22.91 8.92
N THR A 70 9.10 23.31 9.28
CA THR A 70 8.85 24.58 9.96
C THR A 70 8.68 24.32 11.46
N THR A 71 9.46 25.00 12.28
CA THR A 71 9.27 24.97 13.74
C THR A 71 8.07 25.83 14.10
N LEU A 72 7.13 25.28 14.85
CA LEU A 72 5.93 25.97 15.30
C LEU A 72 6.05 26.39 16.77
N ASP A 73 5.73 27.65 17.07
CA ASP A 73 5.47 28.11 18.44
C ASP A 73 4.05 27.68 18.84
N PRO A 74 3.88 26.85 19.88
CA PRO A 74 2.56 26.45 20.37
C PRO A 74 1.71 27.63 20.86
N LYS A 75 2.33 28.75 21.24
CA LYS A 75 1.63 29.96 21.69
C LYS A 75 1.13 30.82 20.54
N ASP A 76 1.67 30.63 19.34
CA ASP A 76 1.27 31.35 18.13
C ASP A 76 1.49 30.49 16.87
N ILE A 77 0.60 29.51 16.69
CA ILE A 77 0.67 28.57 15.57
C ILE A 77 0.55 29.30 14.23
N TRP A 78 -0.37 30.26 14.11
CA TRP A 78 -0.61 30.98 12.86
C TRP A 78 0.51 31.97 12.54
N GLY A 79 1.02 32.69 13.55
CA GLY A 79 2.17 33.58 13.37
C GLY A 79 3.45 32.83 12.99
N SER A 80 3.63 31.60 13.49
CA SER A 80 4.73 30.70 13.07
C SER A 80 4.66 30.31 11.59
N LEU A 81 3.47 30.40 10.99
CA LEU A 81 3.22 30.16 9.57
C LEU A 81 3.22 31.45 8.73
N GLY A 82 3.49 32.61 9.34
CA GLY A 82 3.46 33.92 8.67
C GLY A 82 2.05 34.38 8.29
N LEU A 83 1.02 33.79 8.90
CA LEU A 83 -0.38 34.14 8.67
C LEU A 83 -0.81 35.15 9.74
N LYS A 84 -1.28 36.32 9.28
CA LYS A 84 -1.82 37.41 10.11
C LYS A 84 -3.25 37.73 9.71
#